data_AF-A0A0F9MBW3-F1
#
_entry.id   AF-A0A0F9MBW3-F1
#
_cell.length_a   1.000
_cell.length_b   1.000
_cell.length_c   1.000
_cell.angle_alpha   90.00
_cell.angle_beta   90.00
_cell.angle_gamma   90.00
#
_symmetry.space_group_name_H-M   'P 1'
#
loop_
_entity.id
_entity.type
_entity.pdbx_description
1 polymer ?
#
loop_
_entity_poly.entity_id
_entity_poly.type
_entity_poly.pdbx_seq_one_letter_code
_entity_poly.pdbx_strand_id
1 'polypeptide(L)'
;MTKDTFTAALKHAQEVQGAYQIKPSRRDALYDELASEGDADVLDALKRLGRSDKTINYFNIKAFIDESRAAREWGNRNKQKPEPPMEGSPAPEYEDMPPEVQKTIDSFRDKWKW
;
A
#
# COMPACT_ATOMS: atom_id res chain seq x y z
N MET A 1 8.60 19.11 -6.23
CA MET A 1 9.66 18.65 -5.29
C MET A 1 10.84 19.59 -5.42
N THR A 2 11.67 19.79 -4.40
CA THR A 2 12.92 20.56 -4.57
C THR A 2 14.05 19.67 -5.11
N LYS A 3 14.98 20.26 -5.87
CA LYS A 3 16.20 19.55 -6.35
C LYS A 3 16.97 18.87 -5.21
N ASP A 4 17.02 19.52 -4.04
CA ASP A 4 17.68 18.97 -2.85
C ASP A 4 17.01 17.70 -2.34
N THR A 5 15.67 17.70 -2.28
CA THR A 5 14.89 16.53 -1.84
C THR A 5 15.09 15.36 -2.79
N PHE A 6 15.05 15.63 -4.10
CA PHE A 6 15.33 14.62 -5.12
C PHE A 6 16.74 14.05 -4.99
N THR A 7 17.73 14.93 -4.84
CA THR A 7 19.14 14.54 -4.72
C THR A 7 19.37 13.68 -3.48
N ALA A 8 18.76 14.03 -2.34
CA ALA A 8 18.82 13.24 -1.12
C ALA A 8 18.19 11.85 -1.30
N ALA A 9 16.99 11.79 -1.90
CA ALA A 9 16.31 10.52 -2.17
C ALA A 9 17.09 9.62 -3.14
N LEU A 10 17.65 10.22 -4.19
CA LEU A 10 18.48 9.53 -5.17
C LEU A 10 19.76 8.97 -4.54
N LYS A 11 20.42 9.76 -3.69
CA LYS A 11 21.62 9.32 -2.96
C LYS A 11 21.31 8.16 -2.03
N HIS A 12 20.21 8.24 -1.28
CA HIS A 12 19.76 7.15 -0.42
C HIS A 12 19.46 5.88 -1.23
N ALA A 13 18.77 6.00 -2.38
CA ALA A 13 18.51 4.85 -3.24
C ALA A 13 19.81 4.20 -3.75
N GLN A 14 20.82 5.00 -4.12
CA GLN A 14 22.14 4.52 -4.51
C GLN A 14 22.87 3.79 -3.38
N GLU A 15 22.83 4.35 -2.17
CA GLU A 15 23.45 3.77 -0.98
C GLU A 15 22.83 2.41 -0.61
N VAL A 16 21.50 2.31 -0.64
CA VAL A 16 20.79 1.04 -0.37
C VAL A 16 21.09 -0.02 -1.42
N GLN A 17 21.16 0.38 -2.69
CA GLN A 17 21.42 -0.55 -3.79
C GLN A 17 22.90 -0.99 -3.85
N GLY A 18 23.82 -0.26 -3.21
CA GLY A 18 25.26 -0.40 -3.46
C GLY A 18 25.65 -0.03 -4.89
N ALA A 19 24.84 0.81 -5.56
CA ALA A 19 25.04 1.18 -6.96
C ALA A 19 26.07 2.30 -7.12
N TYR A 20 26.66 2.39 -8.32
CA TYR A 20 27.60 3.46 -8.66
C TYR A 20 26.93 4.84 -8.56
N GLN A 21 27.62 5.80 -7.95
CA GLN A 21 27.08 7.15 -7.78
C GLN A 21 26.82 7.81 -9.14
N ILE A 22 25.58 8.20 -9.40
CA ILE A 22 25.23 8.97 -10.60
C ILE A 22 25.90 10.35 -10.50
N LYS A 23 26.63 10.73 -11.56
CA LYS A 23 27.29 12.04 -11.68
C LYS A 23 26.29 13.19 -11.51
N PRO A 24 26.68 14.32 -10.88
CA PRO A 24 25.79 15.46 -10.64
C PRO A 24 25.00 15.92 -11.88
N SER A 25 25.67 16.07 -13.03
CA SER A 25 25.01 16.49 -14.28
C SER A 25 23.89 15.56 -14.75
N ARG A 26 24.01 14.25 -14.48
CA ARG A 26 22.95 13.27 -14.78
C ARG A 26 21.81 13.32 -13.76
N ARG A 27 22.07 13.76 -12.53
CA ARG A 27 21.03 13.96 -11.52
C ARG A 27 20.14 15.13 -11.89
N ASP A 28 20.72 16.24 -12.32
CA ASP A 28 19.97 17.41 -12.78
C ASP A 28 19.09 17.07 -13.99
N ALA A 29 19.64 16.39 -14.99
CA ALA A 29 18.88 15.94 -16.16
C ALA A 29 17.71 15.00 -15.76
N LEU A 30 17.96 14.03 -14.87
CA LEU A 30 16.89 13.15 -14.36
C LEU A 30 15.80 13.91 -13.61
N TYR A 31 16.18 14.92 -12.83
CA TYR A 31 15.22 15.76 -12.13
C TYR A 31 14.35 16.54 -13.12
N ASP A 32 14.97 17.15 -14.14
CA ASP A 32 14.26 17.95 -15.13
C ASP A 32 13.31 17.06 -15.97
N GLU A 33 13.71 15.83 -16.31
CA GLU A 33 12.86 14.85 -17.01
C GLU A 33 11.67 14.36 -16.16
N LEU A 34 11.82 14.33 -14.84
CA LEU A 34 10.77 13.91 -13.89
C LEU A 34 9.96 15.07 -13.32
N ALA A 35 10.21 16.31 -13.77
CA ALA A 35 9.57 17.51 -13.23
C ALA A 35 8.04 17.56 -13.45
N SER A 36 7.53 16.83 -14.44
CA SER A 36 6.09 16.68 -14.70
C SER A 36 5.41 15.61 -13.83
N GLU A 37 6.20 14.78 -13.14
CA GLU A 37 5.69 13.70 -12.31
C GLU A 37 5.38 14.17 -10.88
N GLY A 38 4.43 13.51 -10.23
CA GLY A 38 4.09 13.82 -8.84
C GLY A 38 5.23 13.48 -7.88
N ASP A 39 5.56 14.41 -6.98
CA ASP A 39 6.63 14.28 -5.98
C ASP A 39 6.59 12.94 -5.22
N ALA A 40 5.40 12.55 -4.75
CA ALA A 40 5.21 11.31 -4.00
C ALA A 40 5.50 10.06 -4.85
N ASP A 41 5.13 10.10 -6.14
CA ASP A 41 5.36 8.99 -7.06
C ASP A 41 6.86 8.82 -7.34
N VAL A 42 7.57 9.93 -7.55
CA VAL A 42 9.03 9.91 -7.78
C VAL A 42 9.77 9.39 -6.55
N LEU A 43 9.40 9.86 -5.36
CA LEU A 43 10.02 9.40 -4.11
C LEU A 43 9.74 7.92 -3.82
N ASP A 44 8.53 7.44 -4.10
CA ASP A 44 8.17 6.02 -3.96
C ASP A 44 8.97 5.16 -4.96
N ALA A 45 9.03 5.58 -6.22
CA ALA A 45 9.80 4.91 -7.25
C ALA A 45 11.28 4.79 -6.88
N LEU A 46 11.91 5.87 -6.39
CA LEU A 46 13.31 5.84 -5.94
C LEU A 46 13.53 4.89 -4.75
N LYS A 47 12.60 4.85 -3.80
CA LYS A 47 12.66 3.90 -2.66
C LYS A 47 12.57 2.45 -3.13
N ARG A 48 11.64 2.14 -4.03
CA ARG A 48 11.45 0.80 -4.60
C ARG A 48 12.67 0.39 -5.43
N LEU A 49 13.17 1.31 -6.25
CA LEU A 49 14.32 1.09 -7.12
C LEU A 49 15.61 0.85 -6.33
N GLY A 50 15.84 1.59 -5.24
CA GLY A 50 16.98 1.38 -4.35
C GLY A 50 16.98 0.01 -3.65
N ARG A 51 15.82 -0.65 -3.52
CA ARG A 51 15.69 -2.02 -2.98
C ARG A 51 15.64 -3.10 -4.08
N SER A 52 15.78 -2.71 -5.34
CA SER A 52 15.74 -3.60 -6.49
C SER A 52 17.14 -3.79 -7.08
N ASP A 53 17.29 -4.80 -7.92
CA ASP A 53 18.47 -5.04 -8.75
C ASP A 53 18.51 -4.15 -10.02
N LYS A 54 17.43 -3.39 -10.30
CA LYS A 54 17.32 -2.55 -11.49
C LYS A 54 18.12 -1.25 -11.34
N THR A 55 18.90 -0.91 -12.37
CA THR A 55 19.67 0.33 -12.41
C THR A 55 18.81 1.58 -12.24
N ILE A 56 19.29 2.55 -11.46
CA ILE A 56 18.65 3.85 -11.34
C ILE A 56 18.84 4.67 -12.63
N ASN A 57 17.77 4.76 -13.43
CA ASN A 57 17.67 5.56 -14.65
C ASN A 57 16.22 6.01 -14.86
N TYR A 58 16.00 6.93 -15.82
CA TYR A 58 14.68 7.50 -16.11
C TYR A 58 13.62 6.42 -16.37
N PHE A 59 13.92 5.48 -17.27
CA PHE A 59 12.97 4.45 -17.70
C PHE A 59 12.49 3.57 -16.54
N ASN A 60 13.39 3.15 -15.65
CA ASN A 60 13.04 2.34 -14.50
C ASN A 60 12.25 3.15 -13.46
N ILE A 61 12.61 4.42 -13.23
CA ILE A 61 11.84 5.30 -12.33
C ILE A 61 10.42 5.47 -12.88
N LYS A 62 10.29 5.77 -14.17
CA LYS A 62 9.01 5.96 -14.84
C LYS A 62 8.13 4.70 -14.79
N ALA A 63 8.71 3.53 -15.04
CA ALA A 63 8.01 2.25 -14.94
C ALA A 63 7.42 2.03 -13.52
N PHE A 64 8.20 2.32 -12.47
CA PHE A 64 7.69 2.21 -11.10
C PHE A 64 6.59 3.22 -10.77
N ILE A 65 6.68 4.44 -11.30
CA ILE A 65 5.62 5.46 -11.18
C ILE A 65 4.33 4.96 -11.82
N ASP A 66 4.41 4.45 -13.05
CA ASP A 66 3.25 4.00 -13.81
C ASP A 66 2.61 2.75 -13.16
N GLU A 67 3.42 1.83 -12.61
CA GLU A 67 2.95 0.72 -11.78
C GLU A 67 2.18 1.22 -10.53
N SER A 68 2.74 2.19 -9.80
CA SER A 68 2.12 2.74 -8.59
C SER A 68 0.80 3.46 -8.92
N ARG A 69 0.70 4.11 -10.10
CA ARG A 69 -0.56 4.69 -10.60
C ARG A 69 -1.58 3.63 -10.96
N ALA A 70 -1.19 2.62 -11.74
CA ALA A 70 -2.06 1.52 -12.12
C ALA A 70 -2.62 0.77 -10.91
N ALA A 71 -1.79 0.53 -9.88
CA ALA A 71 -2.22 -0.10 -8.63
C ALA A 71 -3.27 0.75 -7.88
N ARG A 72 -3.10 2.08 -7.85
CA ARG A 72 -4.09 2.99 -7.24
C ARG A 72 -5.40 3.01 -8.03
N GLU A 73 -5.33 3.05 -9.35
CA GLU A 73 -6.52 2.97 -10.20
C GLU A 73 -7.26 1.65 -10.05
N TRP A 74 -6.54 0.53 -9.98
CA TRP A 74 -7.12 -0.78 -9.73
C TRP A 74 -7.77 -0.86 -8.34
N GLY A 75 -7.10 -0.35 -7.31
CA GLY A 75 -7.65 -0.26 -5.95
C GLY A 75 -8.92 0.60 -5.88
N ASN A 76 -8.95 1.71 -6.61
CA ASN A 76 -10.14 2.58 -6.68
C ASN A 76 -11.30 1.91 -7.43
N ARG A 77 -11.02 1.17 -8.51
CA ARG A 77 -12.05 0.41 -9.24
C ARG A 77 -12.64 -0.73 -8.42
N ASN A 78 -11.84 -1.41 -7.58
CA ASN A 78 -12.34 -2.50 -6.75
C ASN A 78 -13.05 -2.05 -5.47
N LYS A 79 -12.74 -0.87 -4.94
CA LYS A 79 -13.49 -0.26 -3.82
C LYS A 79 -14.90 0.19 -4.19
N GLN A 80 -15.24 0.23 -5.48
CA GLN A 80 -16.61 0.49 -5.96
C GLN A 80 -17.51 -0.74 -5.95
N LYS A 81 -17.02 -1.93 -5.58
CA LYS A 81 -17.94 -3.01 -5.21
C LYS A 81 -18.46 -2.67 -3.82
N PRO A 82 -19.74 -2.24 -3.66
CA PRO A 82 -20.32 -2.20 -2.33
C PRO A 82 -20.13 -3.59 -1.73
N GLU A 83 -19.61 -3.65 -0.50
CA GLU A 83 -19.73 -4.88 0.28
C GLU A 83 -21.21 -5.29 0.19
N PRO A 84 -21.53 -6.55 -0.20
CA PRO A 84 -22.91 -6.97 -0.17
C PRO A 84 -23.43 -6.66 1.23
N PRO A 85 -24.59 -5.99 1.37
CA PRO A 85 -25.14 -5.76 2.69
C PRO A 85 -25.15 -7.11 3.38
N MET A 86 -24.46 -7.22 4.50
CA MET A 86 -24.62 -8.38 5.38
C MET A 86 -26.12 -8.40 5.67
N GLU A 87 -26.85 -9.32 5.04
CA GLU A 87 -28.17 -9.72 5.48
C GLU A 87 -27.95 -10.33 6.85
N GLY A 88 -27.90 -9.46 7.85
CA GLY A 88 -28.06 -9.82 9.24
C GLY A 88 -29.46 -10.39 9.35
N SER A 89 -29.58 -11.69 9.11
CA SER A 89 -30.64 -12.45 9.75
C SER A 89 -30.51 -12.12 11.24
N PRO A 90 -31.57 -11.60 11.90
CA PRO A 90 -31.51 -11.39 13.33
C PRO A 90 -31.06 -12.70 13.98
N ALA A 91 -30.14 -12.62 14.94
CA ALA A 91 -29.78 -13.78 15.71
C ALA A 91 -31.08 -14.42 16.22
N PRO A 92 -31.29 -15.75 16.06
CA PRO A 92 -32.53 -16.38 16.48
C PRO A 92 -32.77 -16.07 17.95
N GLU A 93 -34.01 -15.73 18.31
CA GLU A 93 -34.36 -15.50 19.70
C GLU A 93 -34.08 -16.78 20.50
N TYR A 94 -33.73 -16.63 21.78
CA TYR A 94 -33.39 -17.78 22.64
C TYR A 94 -34.47 -18.86 22.61
N GLU A 95 -35.74 -18.44 22.55
CA GLU A 95 -36.93 -19.29 22.54
C GLU A 95 -37.04 -20.14 21.26
N ASP A 96 -36.47 -19.68 20.14
CA ASP A 96 -36.45 -20.37 18.85
C ASP A 96 -35.26 -21.33 18.69
N MET A 97 -34.33 -21.34 19.65
CA MET A 97 -33.15 -22.22 19.59
C MET A 97 -33.51 -23.66 19.95
N PRO A 98 -32.84 -24.68 19.35
CA PRO A 98 -33.01 -26.07 19.75
C PRO A 98 -32.69 -26.28 21.25
N PRO A 99 -33.39 -27.22 21.93
CA PRO A 99 -33.23 -27.45 23.38
C PRO A 99 -31.79 -27.73 23.82
N GLU A 100 -30.98 -28.31 22.93
CA GLU A 100 -29.57 -28.63 23.17
C GLU A 100 -28.69 -27.37 23.26
N VAL A 101 -29.02 -26.35 22.46
CA VAL A 101 -28.33 -25.06 22.45
C VAL A 101 -28.73 -24.23 23.66
N GLN A 102 -30.03 -24.22 24.00
CA GLN A 102 -30.55 -23.55 25.21
C GLN A 102 -29.88 -24.11 26.48
N LYS A 103 -29.85 -25.44 26.65
CA LYS A 103 -29.16 -26.09 27.78
C LYS A 103 -27.68 -25.70 27.88
N THR A 104 -27.02 -25.56 26.74
CA THR A 104 -25.61 -25.16 26.68
C THR A 104 -25.45 -23.73 27.19
N ILE A 105 -26.28 -22.79 26.71
CA ILE A 105 -26.28 -21.39 27.16
C ILE A 105 -26.62 -21.27 28.65
N ASP A 106 -27.63 -22.01 29.13
CA ASP A 106 -27.99 -22.03 30.56
C ASP A 106 -26.85 -22.55 31.44
N SER A 107 -26.10 -23.56 30.96
CA SER A 107 -24.93 -24.08 31.69
C SER A 107 -23.79 -23.06 31.79
N PHE A 108 -23.63 -22.19 30.78
CA PHE A 108 -22.71 -21.06 30.84
C PHE A 108 -23.24 -19.96 31.77
N ARG A 109 -24.54 -19.67 31.74
CA ARG A 109 -25.16 -18.63 32.56
C ARG A 109 -25.11 -18.95 34.05
N ASP A 110 -25.33 -20.20 34.44
CA ASP A 110 -25.24 -20.64 35.84
C ASP A 110 -23.79 -20.65 36.37
N LYS A 111 -22.79 -20.85 35.50
CA LYS A 111 -21.37 -20.72 35.88
C LYS A 111 -20.95 -19.28 36.20
N TRP A 112 -21.73 -18.28 35.79
CA TRP A 112 -21.40 -16.85 35.91
C TRP A 112 -22.31 -16.07 36.87
N LYS A 113 -23.24 -16.76 37.56
CA LYS A 113 -23.96 -16.15 38.69
C LYS A 113 -23.05 -16.18 39.94
N TRP A 114 -22.43 -15.04 40.24
CA TRP A 114 -22.01 -14.68 41.60
C TRP A 114 -23.19 -14.06 42.35
#